data_AF-A0A7V8YIS5-F1
#
_entry.id   AF-A0A7V8YIS5-F1
#
_cell.length_a   1.000
_cell.length_b   1.000
_cell.length_c   1.000
_cell.angle_alpha   90.00
_cell.angle_beta   90.00
_cell.angle_gamma   90.00
#
_symmetry.space_group_name_H-M   'P 1'
#
loop_
_entity.id
_entity.type
_entity.pdbx_description
1 polymer ?
#
loop_
_entity_poly.entity_id
_entity_poly.type
_entity_poly.pdbx_seq_one_letter_code
_entity_poly.pdbx_strand_id
1 'polypeptide(L)'
;MAENVIAEPTYMEHIRHFFDEIDLDHMAAQGVDLSTYSLLSQRASDVYLHTLQPDGDMPPDPGRRWSAERSATFLNWITNGLPIGVPTAEPVQTIVAQRIRKDARDLSAAELTTLTTAFRGIMDRDPSEPTSYFALAGTHWFPPPNECKHHEDRYQPWHRVFVTRFEDALRSVDGCGDVTLPYWDITAEPPEFLFAPPFDAYTAPVDIMLPDYPAGYRTIRFDASTIAANVVAFDIPSLIASATQNFRWDRFNKGIWQAHDAGHPACGTTMSTPDAAAFDPIFWFFHANWDRLWHEWQQIMRATTYWSFRSALFTSPAFLQAPAQQTGTLHRGDREPDNQPGGERRRLRAARHTGRATGGGARGLRQHDDGRAGTGAIGPARVGSAEGHRPAGDPGDLPGVAQG
;
A
#
# COMPACT_ATOMS: atom_id res chain seq x y z
N MET A 1 5.19 5.49 -37.69
CA MET A 1 3.97 6.30 -37.96
C MET A 1 4.35 7.75 -37.78
N ALA A 2 3.82 8.68 -38.58
CA ALA A 2 4.10 10.10 -38.38
C ALA A 2 3.55 10.52 -37.00
N GLU A 3 4.37 11.18 -36.19
CA GLU A 3 3.93 11.77 -34.94
C GLU A 3 3.08 13.01 -35.24
N ASN A 4 2.04 13.25 -34.44
CA ASN A 4 1.22 14.45 -34.54
C ASN A 4 1.61 15.43 -33.42
N VAL A 5 1.54 16.73 -33.71
CA VAL A 5 1.72 17.77 -32.69
C VAL A 5 0.54 17.76 -31.72
N ILE A 6 0.84 17.68 -30.42
CA ILE A 6 -0.18 17.80 -29.37
C ILE A 6 -0.20 19.24 -28.88
N ALA A 7 -1.37 19.89 -28.94
CA ALA A 7 -1.53 21.30 -28.59
C ALA A 7 -1.49 21.56 -27.07
N GLU A 8 -2.06 20.66 -26.27
CA GLU A 8 -2.13 20.76 -24.80
C GLU A 8 -1.50 19.52 -24.13
N PRO A 9 -0.19 19.28 -24.35
CA PRO A 9 0.47 18.11 -23.80
C PRO A 9 0.64 18.27 -22.29
N THR A 10 0.73 17.12 -21.61
CA THR A 10 0.94 17.04 -20.16
C THR A 10 2.07 16.07 -19.87
N TYR A 11 2.73 16.25 -18.72
CA TYR A 11 3.86 15.42 -18.36
C TYR A 11 3.51 13.93 -18.26
N MET A 12 2.43 13.62 -17.54
CA MET A 12 2.06 12.25 -17.22
C MET A 12 1.52 11.46 -18.42
N GLU A 13 0.85 12.13 -19.35
CA GLU A 13 0.27 11.47 -20.53
C GLU A 13 1.25 11.41 -21.70
N HIS A 14 2.08 12.44 -21.87
CA HIS A 14 2.82 12.65 -23.12
C HIS A 14 4.33 12.74 -22.88
N ILE A 15 4.79 13.75 -22.12
CA ILE A 15 6.20 14.16 -22.13
C ILE A 15 7.13 13.13 -21.50
N ARG A 16 6.69 12.46 -20.43
CA ARG A 16 7.52 11.44 -19.77
C ARG A 16 7.85 10.24 -20.67
N HIS A 17 7.16 10.09 -21.79
CA HIS A 17 7.38 9.02 -22.77
C HIS A 17 8.26 9.44 -23.95
N PHE A 18 8.73 10.70 -24.00
CA PHE A 18 9.61 11.18 -25.07
C PHE A 18 11.07 10.74 -24.90
N PHE A 19 11.41 10.24 -23.71
CA PHE A 19 12.73 9.74 -23.35
C PHE A 19 12.63 8.24 -23.16
N ASP A 20 13.38 7.48 -23.93
CA ASP A 20 13.54 6.06 -23.64
C ASP A 20 14.67 5.83 -22.61
N GLU A 21 14.88 4.57 -22.24
CA GLU A 21 15.88 4.20 -21.23
C GLU A 21 17.31 4.54 -21.67
N ILE A 22 17.61 4.44 -22.96
CA ILE A 22 18.94 4.73 -23.50
C ILE A 22 19.21 6.24 -23.40
N ASP A 23 18.21 7.08 -23.67
CA ASP A 23 18.32 8.54 -23.51
C ASP A 23 18.63 8.91 -22.06
N LEU A 24 17.87 8.32 -21.12
CA LEU A 24 18.01 8.61 -19.69
C LEU A 24 19.34 8.11 -19.13
N ASP A 25 19.79 6.91 -19.51
CA ASP A 25 21.10 6.38 -19.14
C ASP A 25 22.23 7.29 -19.67
N HIS A 26 22.13 7.71 -20.92
CA HIS A 26 23.14 8.57 -21.56
C HIS A 26 23.26 9.92 -20.86
N MET A 27 22.13 10.59 -20.58
CA MET A 27 22.13 11.88 -19.89
C MET A 27 22.63 11.72 -18.45
N ALA A 28 22.22 10.66 -17.74
CA ALA A 28 22.69 10.38 -16.39
C ALA A 28 24.21 10.19 -16.33
N ALA A 29 24.81 9.52 -17.32
CA ALA A 29 26.27 9.37 -17.42
C ALA A 29 27.01 10.70 -17.62
N GLN A 30 26.32 11.74 -18.12
CA GLN A 30 26.84 13.10 -18.24
C GLN A 30 26.52 14.00 -17.04
N GLY A 31 25.95 13.44 -15.95
CA GLY A 31 25.57 14.19 -14.76
C GLY A 31 24.27 14.97 -14.90
N VAL A 32 23.46 14.67 -15.92
CA VAL A 32 22.15 15.29 -16.16
C VAL A 32 21.06 14.25 -15.97
N ASP A 33 20.32 14.37 -14.88
CA ASP A 33 19.16 13.50 -14.63
C ASP A 33 17.90 14.19 -15.15
N LEU A 34 17.15 13.53 -16.05
CA LEU A 34 15.88 14.00 -16.61
C LEU A 34 14.70 13.10 -16.21
N SER A 35 14.94 12.12 -15.32
CA SER A 35 14.04 11.00 -15.11
C SER A 35 12.83 11.28 -14.25
N THR A 36 12.71 12.47 -13.63
CA THR A 36 11.56 12.88 -12.83
C THR A 36 10.99 14.20 -13.35
N TYR A 37 9.72 14.50 -13.02
CA TYR A 37 9.09 15.76 -13.41
C TYR A 37 9.93 16.98 -12.98
N SER A 38 10.33 17.01 -11.70
CA SER A 38 11.08 18.14 -11.15
C SER A 38 12.44 18.34 -11.81
N LEU A 39 13.12 17.27 -12.20
CA LEU A 39 14.44 17.35 -12.81
C LEU A 39 14.36 17.73 -14.30
N LEU A 40 13.39 17.19 -15.04
CA LEU A 40 13.15 17.56 -16.43
C LEU A 40 12.67 19.01 -16.57
N SER A 41 11.68 19.42 -15.77
CA SER A 41 11.10 20.77 -15.82
C SER A 41 12.13 21.89 -15.65
N GLN A 42 13.14 21.68 -14.79
CA GLN A 42 14.23 22.65 -14.57
C GLN A 42 15.14 22.83 -15.80
N ARG A 43 15.17 21.83 -16.69
CA ARG A 43 16.04 21.79 -17.88
C ARG A 43 15.25 21.77 -19.19
N ALA A 44 13.94 22.01 -19.15
CA ALA A 44 13.08 21.83 -20.31
C ALA A 44 13.52 22.73 -21.48
N SER A 45 13.87 23.99 -21.23
CA SER A 45 14.38 24.89 -22.27
C SER A 45 15.68 24.38 -22.91
N ASP A 46 16.62 23.87 -22.10
CA ASP A 46 17.89 23.32 -22.60
C ASP A 46 17.64 22.09 -23.47
N VAL A 47 16.80 21.17 -23.00
CA VAL A 47 16.41 19.97 -23.76
C VAL A 47 15.73 20.34 -25.09
N TYR A 48 14.87 21.35 -25.09
CA TYR A 48 14.22 21.83 -26.30
C TYR A 48 15.23 22.36 -27.32
N LEU A 49 16.22 23.15 -26.89
CA LEU A 49 17.25 23.68 -27.80
C LEU A 49 18.05 22.57 -28.49
N HIS A 50 18.36 21.48 -27.77
CA HIS A 50 19.09 20.34 -28.29
C HIS A 50 18.24 19.37 -29.14
N THR A 51 16.92 19.48 -29.08
CA THR A 51 15.99 18.64 -29.86
C THR A 51 15.35 19.39 -31.03
N LEU A 52 15.67 20.68 -31.21
CA LEU A 52 15.08 21.53 -32.22
C LEU A 52 15.56 21.17 -33.63
N GLN A 53 14.64 20.76 -34.51
CA GLN A 53 14.94 20.50 -35.92
C GLN A 53 15.17 21.81 -36.72
N PRO A 54 16.03 21.81 -37.76
CA PRO A 54 16.77 20.66 -38.31
C PRO A 54 18.10 20.36 -37.60
N ASP A 55 18.54 21.22 -36.68
CA ASP A 55 19.90 21.19 -36.12
C ASP A 55 20.04 20.37 -34.82
N GLY A 56 18.95 19.72 -34.39
CA GLY A 56 18.88 18.95 -33.15
C GLY A 56 19.95 17.87 -33.08
N ASP A 57 20.66 17.83 -31.96
CA ASP A 57 21.78 16.94 -31.68
C ASP A 57 21.47 15.89 -30.60
N MET A 58 20.27 15.93 -30.00
CA MET A 58 19.79 14.93 -29.05
C MET A 58 18.55 14.12 -29.50
N PRO A 59 18.53 12.80 -29.23
CA PRO A 59 19.68 11.98 -28.82
C PRO A 59 20.79 11.92 -29.90
N PRO A 60 22.05 11.59 -29.52
CA PRO A 60 23.19 11.63 -30.43
C PRO A 60 23.07 10.65 -31.60
N ASP A 61 22.32 9.56 -31.43
CA ASP A 61 21.97 8.62 -32.49
C ASP A 61 21.02 9.28 -33.51
N PRO A 62 21.45 9.53 -34.77
CA PRO A 62 20.63 10.17 -35.78
C PRO A 62 19.29 9.48 -36.03
N GLY A 63 19.23 8.15 -35.87
CA GLY A 63 18.00 7.37 -36.07
C GLY A 63 16.96 7.54 -34.97
N ARG A 64 17.35 8.13 -33.83
CA ARG A 64 16.51 8.32 -32.63
C ARG A 64 16.22 9.79 -32.33
N ARG A 65 16.78 10.72 -33.11
CA ARG A 65 16.52 12.16 -32.98
C ARG A 65 15.04 12.46 -33.04
N TRP A 66 14.63 13.45 -32.25
CA TRP A 66 13.24 13.86 -32.19
C TRP A 66 12.75 14.40 -33.54
N SER A 67 11.52 14.04 -33.90
CA SER A 67 10.81 14.64 -35.04
C SER A 67 10.53 16.12 -34.78
N ALA A 68 10.23 16.88 -35.84
CA ALA A 68 9.80 18.27 -35.69
C ALA A 68 8.50 18.36 -34.86
N GLU A 69 7.63 17.36 -35.01
CA GLU A 69 6.34 17.27 -34.32
C GLU A 69 6.49 16.98 -32.82
N ARG A 70 7.46 16.11 -32.45
CA ARG A 70 7.80 15.85 -31.04
C ARG A 70 8.39 17.09 -30.39
N SER A 71 9.32 17.77 -31.05
CA SER A 71 9.93 19.01 -30.53
C SER A 71 8.89 20.12 -30.41
N ALA A 72 7.97 20.26 -31.37
CA ALA A 72 6.85 21.19 -31.27
C ALA A 72 5.89 20.85 -30.11
N THR A 73 5.60 19.57 -29.89
CA THR A 73 4.82 19.13 -28.73
C THR A 73 5.52 19.46 -27.42
N PHE A 74 6.83 19.22 -27.33
CA PHE A 74 7.60 19.55 -26.14
C PHE A 74 7.63 21.06 -25.88
N LEU A 75 7.73 21.89 -26.93
CA LEU A 75 7.58 23.33 -26.83
C LEU A 75 6.20 23.71 -26.27
N ASN A 76 5.12 23.13 -26.79
CA ASN A 76 3.77 23.40 -26.29
C ASN A 76 3.67 23.09 -24.79
N TRP A 77 4.29 22.01 -24.31
CA TRP A 77 4.34 21.71 -22.87
C TRP A 77 5.03 22.82 -22.07
N ILE A 78 6.17 23.33 -22.56
CA ILE A 78 6.90 24.44 -21.94
C ILE A 78 6.03 25.71 -21.92
N THR A 79 5.47 26.10 -23.06
CA THR A 79 4.70 27.35 -23.20
C THR A 79 3.37 27.31 -22.45
N ASN A 80 2.79 26.13 -22.25
CA ASN A 80 1.56 25.94 -21.47
C ASN A 80 1.83 25.87 -19.96
N GLY A 81 3.06 26.13 -19.51
CA GLY A 81 3.40 26.19 -18.08
C GLY A 81 3.70 24.83 -17.45
N LEU A 82 4.22 23.89 -18.24
CA LEU A 82 4.70 22.58 -17.77
C LEU A 82 3.64 21.76 -17.01
N PRO A 83 2.40 21.63 -17.53
CA PRO A 83 1.33 20.95 -16.82
C PRO A 83 1.69 19.47 -16.55
N ILE A 84 1.41 19.00 -15.33
CA ILE A 84 1.62 17.60 -14.95
C ILE A 84 0.61 16.70 -15.64
N GLY A 85 -0.68 17.07 -15.60
CA GLY A 85 -1.79 16.28 -16.15
C GLY A 85 -2.12 15.01 -15.36
N VAL A 86 -3.32 14.49 -15.61
CA VAL A 86 -3.75 13.16 -15.15
C VAL A 86 -3.58 12.22 -16.34
N PRO A 87 -2.87 11.09 -16.20
CA PRO A 87 -2.73 10.14 -17.29
C PRO A 87 -4.03 9.35 -17.52
N THR A 88 -4.19 8.85 -18.73
CA THR A 88 -5.19 7.84 -19.05
C THR A 88 -4.77 6.52 -18.41
N ALA A 89 -5.68 5.91 -17.66
CA ALA A 89 -5.43 4.62 -17.02
C ALA A 89 -5.37 3.51 -18.07
N GLU A 90 -4.28 2.74 -18.06
CA GLU A 90 -4.12 1.59 -18.94
C GLU A 90 -4.73 0.31 -18.34
N PRO A 91 -5.24 -0.60 -19.18
CA PRO A 91 -5.68 -1.90 -18.69
C PRO A 91 -4.50 -2.68 -18.11
N VAL A 92 -4.70 -3.29 -16.94
CA VAL A 92 -3.74 -4.22 -16.34
C VAL A 92 -3.50 -5.37 -17.32
N GLN A 93 -2.24 -5.59 -17.68
CA GLN A 93 -1.87 -6.62 -18.65
C GLN A 93 -1.69 -7.98 -17.98
N THR A 94 -2.24 -9.02 -18.59
CA THR A 94 -1.91 -10.39 -18.23
C THR A 94 -0.55 -10.74 -18.83
N ILE A 95 0.46 -10.90 -17.99
CA ILE A 95 1.81 -11.27 -18.43
C ILE A 95 2.01 -12.79 -18.35
N VAL A 96 2.75 -13.34 -19.32
CA VAL A 96 3.28 -14.70 -19.21
C VAL A 96 4.48 -14.64 -18.26
N ALA A 97 4.30 -15.13 -17.04
CA ALA A 97 5.34 -15.21 -16.04
C ALA A 97 5.62 -16.67 -15.67
N GLN A 98 6.87 -16.97 -15.33
CA GLN A 98 7.25 -18.30 -14.80
C GLN A 98 6.65 -18.55 -13.41
N ARG A 99 6.37 -17.48 -12.64
CA ARG A 99 5.78 -17.52 -11.31
C ARG A 99 4.56 -16.60 -11.30
N ILE A 100 3.43 -17.09 -10.79
CA ILE A 100 2.18 -16.34 -10.68
C ILE A 100 1.70 -16.42 -9.24
N ARG A 101 1.68 -15.30 -8.53
CA ARG A 101 1.03 -15.19 -7.22
C ARG A 101 -0.47 -15.16 -7.44
N LYS A 102 -1.15 -16.25 -7.08
CA LYS A 102 -2.61 -16.35 -7.14
C LYS A 102 -3.25 -15.72 -5.92
N ASP A 103 -4.54 -15.39 -6.03
CA ASP A 103 -5.35 -15.23 -4.83
C ASP A 103 -5.34 -16.56 -4.07
N ALA A 104 -5.12 -16.50 -2.76
CA ALA A 104 -5.08 -17.65 -1.89
C ALA A 104 -6.38 -18.48 -1.92
N ARG A 105 -7.52 -17.85 -2.27
CA ARG A 105 -8.81 -18.53 -2.45
C ARG A 105 -8.86 -19.43 -3.69
N ASP A 106 -8.00 -19.18 -4.67
CA ASP A 106 -7.98 -19.87 -5.96
C ASP A 106 -6.93 -20.99 -6.02
N LEU A 107 -6.30 -21.32 -4.89
CA LEU A 107 -5.37 -22.44 -4.82
C LEU A 107 -6.08 -23.77 -5.02
N SER A 108 -5.54 -24.60 -5.91
CA SER A 108 -5.90 -26.02 -5.97
C SER A 108 -5.42 -26.77 -4.72
N ALA A 109 -6.03 -27.93 -4.45
CA ALA A 109 -5.60 -28.79 -3.34
C ALA A 109 -4.12 -29.22 -3.43
N ALA A 110 -3.60 -29.43 -4.64
CA ALA A 110 -2.20 -29.78 -4.86
C ALA A 110 -1.26 -28.61 -4.54
N GLU A 111 -1.64 -27.39 -4.93
CA GLU A 111 -0.89 -26.18 -4.61
C GLU A 111 -0.90 -25.91 -3.11
N LEU A 112 -2.06 -26.04 -2.44
CA LEU A 112 -2.15 -25.90 -0.99
C LEU A 112 -1.32 -26.96 -0.24
N THR A 113 -1.28 -28.19 -0.75
CA THR A 113 -0.43 -29.26 -0.18
C THR A 113 1.05 -28.90 -0.29
N THR A 114 1.47 -28.41 -1.45
CA THR A 114 2.86 -27.98 -1.70
C THR A 114 3.22 -26.79 -0.82
N LEU A 115 2.33 -25.79 -0.72
CA LEU A 115 2.49 -24.62 0.14
C LEU A 115 2.59 -25.01 1.62
N THR A 116 1.74 -25.92 2.08
CA THR A 116 1.76 -26.47 3.44
C THR A 116 3.10 -27.15 3.74
N THR A 117 3.60 -27.95 2.80
CA THR A 117 4.90 -28.63 2.91
C THR A 117 6.04 -27.60 3.00
N ALA A 118 6.03 -26.59 2.14
CA ALA A 118 7.04 -25.53 2.13
C ALA A 118 7.05 -24.73 3.45
N PHE A 119 5.88 -24.32 3.96
CA PHE A 119 5.77 -23.59 5.22
C PHE A 119 6.28 -24.41 6.40
N ARG A 120 5.89 -25.69 6.52
CA ARG A 120 6.42 -26.57 7.56
C ARG A 120 7.94 -26.71 7.45
N GLY A 121 8.44 -26.94 6.23
CA GLY A 121 9.87 -27.10 5.98
C GLY A 121 10.71 -25.91 6.47
N ILE A 122 10.27 -24.67 6.26
CA ILE A 122 10.99 -23.50 6.78
C ILE A 122 10.73 -23.24 8.28
N MET A 123 9.57 -23.64 8.81
CA MET A 123 9.27 -23.54 10.25
C MET A 123 10.05 -24.55 11.10
N ASP A 124 10.39 -25.71 10.54
CA ASP A 124 11.14 -26.79 11.19
C ASP A 124 12.66 -26.57 11.17
N ARG A 125 13.17 -25.61 10.39
CA ARG A 125 14.60 -25.25 10.34
C ARG A 125 15.08 -24.71 11.68
N ASP A 126 16.38 -24.85 11.93
CA ASP A 126 17.00 -24.23 13.10
C ASP A 126 16.80 -22.70 13.02
N PRO A 127 16.37 -22.02 14.11
CA PRO A 127 16.08 -20.59 14.07
C PRO A 127 17.28 -19.69 13.74
N SER A 128 18.52 -20.22 13.83
CA SER A 128 19.73 -19.53 13.40
C SER A 128 20.00 -19.65 11.89
N GLU A 129 19.32 -20.56 11.19
CA GLU A 129 19.43 -20.66 9.73
C GLU A 129 18.80 -19.42 9.07
N PRO A 130 19.50 -18.72 8.17
CA PRO A 130 19.00 -17.50 7.52
C PRO A 130 17.68 -17.69 6.74
N THR A 131 17.39 -18.92 6.32
CA THR A 131 16.19 -19.29 5.55
C THR A 131 15.15 -20.00 6.42
N SER A 132 15.30 -19.99 7.74
CA SER A 132 14.26 -20.43 8.68
C SER A 132 13.13 -19.40 8.76
N TYR A 133 11.94 -19.86 9.12
CA TYR A 133 10.80 -18.98 9.36
C TYR A 133 11.11 -17.92 10.42
N PHE A 134 11.80 -18.31 11.51
CA PHE A 134 12.17 -17.40 12.59
C PHE A 134 13.09 -16.28 12.11
N ALA A 135 14.19 -16.62 11.42
CA ALA A 135 15.16 -15.63 10.93
C ALA A 135 14.53 -14.67 9.89
N LEU A 136 13.69 -15.20 9.00
CA LEU A 136 12.98 -14.39 8.01
C LEU A 136 11.97 -13.45 8.67
N ALA A 137 11.11 -13.96 9.56
CA ALA A 137 10.17 -13.11 10.31
C ALA A 137 10.91 -12.03 11.11
N GLY A 138 12.05 -12.38 11.72
CA GLY A 138 12.85 -11.45 12.51
C GLY A 138 13.45 -10.29 11.72
N THR A 139 13.64 -10.44 10.40
CA THR A 139 14.13 -9.36 9.51
C THR A 139 13.21 -8.14 9.53
N HIS A 140 11.92 -8.30 9.86
CA HIS A 140 10.97 -7.18 9.93
C HIS A 140 11.35 -6.17 11.03
N TRP A 141 11.54 -6.63 12.26
CA TRP A 141 11.89 -5.75 13.37
C TRP A 141 12.78 -6.45 14.39
N PHE A 142 12.27 -7.48 15.07
CA PHE A 142 12.96 -8.17 16.14
C PHE A 142 13.07 -9.67 15.85
N PRO A 143 14.19 -10.34 16.19
CA PRO A 143 15.37 -9.80 16.87
C PRO A 143 16.18 -8.80 16.02
N PRO A 144 16.90 -7.84 16.64
CA PRO A 144 17.68 -6.86 15.89
C PRO A 144 18.78 -7.52 15.03
N PRO A 145 19.21 -6.89 13.94
CA PRO A 145 18.94 -5.50 13.55
C PRO A 145 17.57 -5.29 12.92
N ASN A 146 17.05 -4.10 13.16
CA ASN A 146 15.75 -3.68 12.68
C ASN A 146 15.86 -3.20 11.22
N GLU A 147 15.28 -3.92 10.25
CA GLU A 147 15.49 -3.60 8.83
C GLU A 147 14.30 -2.93 8.14
N CYS A 148 13.06 -3.15 8.60
CA CYS A 148 11.84 -2.71 7.92
C CYS A 148 11.83 -1.21 7.61
N LYS A 149 11.38 -0.88 6.39
CA LYS A 149 11.13 0.49 5.94
C LYS A 149 9.64 0.76 6.06
N HIS A 150 9.29 1.62 7.00
CA HIS A 150 7.92 1.99 7.31
C HIS A 150 7.74 3.51 7.21
N HIS A 151 6.58 3.95 6.74
CA HIS A 151 6.25 5.38 6.60
C HIS A 151 7.28 6.21 5.80
N GLU A 152 7.95 5.58 4.83
CA GLU A 152 8.84 6.25 3.87
C GLU A 152 8.68 5.72 2.44
N ASP A 153 9.34 6.37 1.47
CA ASP A 153 9.25 6.02 0.04
C ASP A 153 9.72 4.59 -0.28
N ARG A 154 10.55 3.99 0.57
CA ARG A 154 11.03 2.60 0.41
C ARG A 154 10.07 1.55 0.97
N TYR A 155 8.91 1.92 1.51
CA TYR A 155 7.94 0.98 2.08
C TYR A 155 7.60 -0.17 1.11
N GLN A 156 7.03 0.09 -0.07
CA GLN A 156 6.71 -1.00 -1.01
C GLN A 156 7.96 -1.70 -1.58
N PRO A 157 9.02 -0.99 -2.03
CA PRO A 157 10.24 -1.65 -2.52
C PRO A 157 10.87 -2.63 -1.51
N TRP A 158 10.95 -2.23 -0.23
CA TRP A 158 11.52 -3.08 0.81
C TRP A 158 10.65 -4.32 1.06
N HIS A 159 9.32 -4.15 1.18
CA HIS A 159 8.41 -5.27 1.40
C HIS A 159 8.34 -6.23 0.21
N ARG A 160 8.44 -5.74 -1.04
CA ARG A 160 8.56 -6.60 -2.22
C ARG A 160 9.76 -7.53 -2.12
N VAL A 161 10.94 -6.98 -1.82
CA VAL A 161 12.16 -7.78 -1.64
C VAL A 161 12.02 -8.74 -0.46
N PHE A 162 11.40 -8.29 0.63
CA PHE A 162 11.18 -9.11 1.82
C PHE A 162 10.31 -10.34 1.53
N VAL A 163 9.18 -10.14 0.86
CA VAL A 163 8.28 -11.23 0.45
C VAL A 163 8.93 -12.15 -0.59
N THR A 164 9.75 -11.62 -1.51
CA THR A 164 10.53 -12.45 -2.44
C THR A 164 11.54 -13.34 -1.71
N ARG A 165 12.25 -12.84 -0.70
CA ARG A 165 13.18 -13.66 0.11
C ARG A 165 12.46 -14.78 0.83
N PHE A 166 11.27 -14.51 1.37
CA PHE A 166 10.44 -15.52 2.01
C PHE A 166 9.96 -16.58 1.01
N GLU A 167 9.50 -16.15 -0.17
CA GLU A 167 9.13 -17.07 -1.26
C GLU A 167 10.30 -17.96 -1.71
N ASP A 168 11.50 -17.40 -1.87
CA ASP A 168 12.69 -18.18 -2.23
C ASP A 168 13.07 -19.19 -1.13
N ALA A 169 12.87 -18.84 0.15
CA ALA A 169 13.04 -19.78 1.26
C ALA A 169 12.02 -20.93 1.21
N LEU A 170 10.75 -20.65 0.90
CA LEU A 170 9.73 -21.70 0.69
C LEU A 170 10.15 -22.64 -0.45
N ARG A 171 10.67 -22.09 -1.55
CA ARG A 171 11.12 -22.86 -2.73
C ARG A 171 12.36 -23.71 -2.46
N SER A 172 13.14 -23.36 -1.44
CA SER A 172 14.33 -24.12 -1.03
C SER A 172 14.01 -25.39 -0.24
N VAL A 173 12.74 -25.63 0.12
CA VAL A 173 12.31 -26.88 0.75
C VAL A 173 12.20 -27.98 -0.32
N ASP A 174 12.69 -29.18 -0.02
CA ASP A 174 12.68 -30.31 -0.95
C ASP A 174 11.27 -30.57 -1.50
N GLY A 175 11.18 -30.69 -2.83
CA GLY A 175 9.90 -30.89 -3.54
C GLY A 175 9.03 -29.64 -3.67
N CYS A 176 9.44 -28.49 -3.14
CA CYS A 176 8.67 -27.24 -3.18
C CYS A 176 9.22 -26.21 -4.18
N GLY A 177 10.11 -26.62 -5.09
CA GLY A 177 10.82 -25.74 -6.02
C GLY A 177 9.93 -24.88 -6.92
N ASP A 178 8.67 -25.25 -7.13
CA ASP A 178 7.71 -24.51 -7.95
C ASP A 178 6.70 -23.68 -7.15
N VAL A 179 6.79 -23.68 -5.81
CA VAL A 179 5.88 -22.90 -4.98
C VAL A 179 6.02 -21.40 -5.27
N THR A 180 4.89 -20.71 -5.30
CA THR A 180 4.79 -19.26 -5.43
C THR A 180 3.90 -18.78 -4.30
N LEU A 181 4.30 -17.74 -3.57
CA LEU A 181 3.54 -17.28 -2.42
C LEU A 181 2.24 -16.61 -2.90
N PRO A 182 1.05 -17.10 -2.54
CA PRO A 182 -0.20 -16.45 -2.91
C PRO A 182 -0.42 -15.17 -2.09
N TYR A 183 -1.25 -14.26 -2.60
CA TYR A 183 -1.74 -13.12 -1.84
C TYR A 183 -3.11 -13.43 -1.22
N TRP A 184 -3.43 -12.78 -0.11
CA TRP A 184 -4.82 -12.71 0.37
C TRP A 184 -5.36 -11.32 0.07
N ASP A 185 -6.37 -11.23 -0.81
CA ASP A 185 -7.11 -9.99 -0.98
C ASP A 185 -7.85 -9.65 0.32
N ILE A 186 -7.30 -8.71 1.07
CA ILE A 186 -7.82 -8.30 2.39
C ILE A 186 -9.26 -7.79 2.33
N THR A 187 -9.74 -7.36 1.16
CA THR A 187 -11.13 -6.91 0.98
C THR A 187 -12.13 -8.07 0.86
N ALA A 188 -11.61 -9.31 0.75
CA ALA A 188 -12.37 -10.54 0.74
C ALA A 188 -12.19 -11.32 2.05
N GLU A 189 -13.12 -12.23 2.31
CA GLU A 189 -13.03 -13.18 3.43
C GLU A 189 -11.70 -13.96 3.39
N PRO A 190 -10.97 -14.06 4.52
CA PRO A 190 -9.73 -14.81 4.56
C PRO A 190 -9.97 -16.30 4.31
N PRO A 191 -9.17 -16.95 3.44
CA PRO A 191 -9.29 -18.38 3.15
C PRO A 191 -9.26 -19.24 4.41
N GLU A 192 -10.11 -20.28 4.46
CA GLU A 192 -10.24 -21.18 5.63
C GLU A 192 -8.91 -21.81 6.06
N PHE A 193 -8.04 -22.16 5.10
CA PHE A 193 -6.75 -22.79 5.40
C PHE A 193 -5.82 -21.90 6.23
N LEU A 194 -6.01 -20.56 6.22
CA LEU A 194 -5.24 -19.63 7.06
C LEU A 194 -5.55 -19.79 8.56
N PHE A 195 -6.60 -20.53 8.90
CA PHE A 195 -7.00 -20.88 10.26
C PHE A 195 -6.79 -22.36 10.59
N ALA A 196 -6.01 -23.07 9.76
CA ALA A 196 -5.57 -24.44 9.99
C ALA A 196 -4.03 -24.55 10.03
N PRO A 197 -3.45 -25.52 10.75
CA PRO A 197 -1.99 -25.71 10.78
C PRO A 197 -1.38 -26.00 9.41
N PRO A 198 -0.22 -25.41 9.06
CA PRO A 198 0.65 -24.58 9.91
C PRO A 198 0.34 -23.07 9.88
N PHE A 199 -0.71 -22.64 9.18
CA PHE A 199 -0.97 -21.23 8.91
C PHE A 199 -1.74 -20.52 10.02
N ASP A 200 -2.40 -21.28 10.90
CA ASP A 200 -3.22 -20.76 12.00
C ASP A 200 -2.40 -19.99 13.05
N ALA A 201 -1.18 -20.44 13.33
CA ALA A 201 -0.22 -19.71 14.14
C ALA A 201 1.19 -20.29 13.99
N TYR A 202 2.18 -19.48 14.39
CA TYR A 202 3.55 -19.93 14.61
C TYR A 202 3.86 -19.99 16.11
N THR A 203 4.68 -20.95 16.53
CA THR A 203 5.22 -21.01 17.90
C THR A 203 6.72 -20.74 17.84
N ALA A 204 7.15 -19.62 18.41
CA ALA A 204 8.55 -19.20 18.38
C ALA A 204 9.43 -20.19 19.16
N PRO A 205 10.43 -20.84 18.53
CA PRO A 205 11.31 -21.80 19.22
C PRO A 205 12.29 -21.12 20.18
N VAL A 206 12.56 -19.83 19.97
CA VAL A 206 13.43 -18.99 20.78
C VAL A 206 12.77 -17.63 21.05
N ASP A 207 13.35 -16.86 21.97
CA ASP A 207 12.86 -15.53 22.35
C ASP A 207 12.97 -14.54 21.17
N ILE A 208 11.90 -13.79 20.89
CA ILE A 208 11.87 -12.74 19.85
C ILE A 208 12.69 -11.50 20.30
N MET A 209 13.23 -11.51 21.51
CA MET A 209 13.92 -10.42 22.21
C MET A 209 13.00 -9.26 22.56
N LEU A 210 11.76 -9.60 22.95
CA LEU A 210 10.74 -8.66 23.42
C LEU A 210 10.09 -9.21 24.71
N PRO A 211 9.80 -8.37 25.73
CA PRO A 211 9.34 -8.84 27.04
C PRO A 211 8.09 -9.75 27.03
N ASP A 212 7.19 -9.57 26.07
CA ASP A 212 5.91 -10.31 25.99
C ASP A 212 5.96 -11.48 24.97
N TYR A 213 7.13 -11.75 24.38
CA TYR A 213 7.31 -12.72 23.29
C TYR A 213 8.46 -13.72 23.56
N PRO A 214 8.39 -14.47 24.69
CA PRO A 214 9.42 -15.44 25.05
C PRO A 214 9.43 -16.64 24.11
N ALA A 215 10.46 -17.50 24.23
CA ALA A 215 10.44 -18.82 23.63
C ALA A 215 9.15 -19.59 24.01
N GLY A 216 8.51 -20.22 23.02
CA GLY A 216 7.21 -20.86 23.15
C GLY A 216 6.02 -19.92 22.94
N TYR A 217 6.22 -18.61 22.71
CA TYR A 217 5.16 -17.71 22.31
C TYR A 217 4.49 -18.22 21.04
N ARG A 218 3.16 -18.40 21.10
CA ARG A 218 2.32 -18.75 19.95
C ARG A 218 1.62 -17.50 19.46
N THR A 219 1.69 -17.22 18.16
CA THR A 219 1.03 -16.05 17.58
C THR A 219 -0.49 -16.13 17.75
N ILE A 220 -1.12 -14.97 17.92
CA ILE A 220 -2.53 -14.83 18.26
C ILE A 220 -3.16 -13.82 17.31
N ARG A 221 -4.21 -14.26 16.63
CA ARG A 221 -5.06 -13.46 15.76
C ARG A 221 -6.55 -13.70 16.07
N PHE A 222 -7.42 -12.88 15.52
CA PHE A 222 -8.86 -13.07 15.59
C PHE A 222 -9.33 -14.19 14.65
N ASP A 223 -10.57 -14.65 14.84
CA ASP A 223 -11.23 -15.55 13.89
C ASP A 223 -11.59 -14.82 12.57
N ALA A 224 -11.87 -15.61 11.52
CA ALA A 224 -12.13 -15.09 10.18
C ALA A 224 -13.23 -14.01 10.14
N SER A 225 -14.35 -14.25 10.83
CA SER A 225 -15.49 -13.34 10.84
C SER A 225 -15.19 -12.03 11.56
N THR A 226 -14.41 -12.07 12.64
CA THR A 226 -13.94 -10.86 13.33
C THR A 226 -12.96 -10.08 12.45
N ILE A 227 -12.04 -10.77 11.74
CA ILE A 227 -11.13 -10.11 10.78
C ILE A 227 -11.93 -9.40 9.70
N ALA A 228 -12.88 -10.08 9.05
CA ALA A 228 -13.72 -9.50 8.01
C ALA A 228 -14.55 -8.30 8.51
N ALA A 229 -15.12 -8.40 9.72
CA ALA A 229 -15.82 -7.28 10.34
C ALA A 229 -14.90 -6.09 10.61
N ASN A 230 -13.68 -6.33 11.10
CA ASN A 230 -12.70 -5.28 11.35
C ASN A 230 -12.20 -4.61 10.06
N VAL A 231 -12.02 -5.37 8.97
CA VAL A 231 -11.62 -4.83 7.67
C VAL A 231 -12.60 -3.74 7.22
N VAL A 232 -13.90 -4.00 7.37
CA VAL A 232 -14.95 -3.03 7.06
C VAL A 232 -14.96 -1.90 8.08
N ALA A 233 -14.90 -2.21 9.38
CA ALA A 233 -14.97 -1.22 10.45
C ALA A 233 -13.79 -0.23 10.44
N PHE A 234 -12.62 -0.66 9.95
CA PHE A 234 -11.41 0.16 9.83
C PHE A 234 -11.26 0.80 8.45
N ASP A 235 -12.31 0.73 7.62
CA ASP A 235 -12.44 1.41 6.33
C ASP A 235 -11.33 1.05 5.30
N ILE A 236 -10.75 -0.15 5.43
CA ILE A 236 -9.64 -0.61 4.58
C ILE A 236 -10.02 -0.59 3.09
N PRO A 237 -11.21 -1.06 2.66
CA PRO A 237 -11.59 -1.01 1.24
C PRO A 237 -11.60 0.41 0.66
N SER A 238 -12.07 1.40 1.42
CA SER A 238 -12.10 2.80 0.98
C SER A 238 -10.69 3.39 0.92
N LEU A 239 -9.82 3.06 1.87
CA LEU A 239 -8.41 3.45 1.84
C LEU A 239 -7.69 2.90 0.60
N ILE A 240 -7.91 1.63 0.28
CA ILE A 240 -7.38 1.00 -0.96
C ILE A 240 -7.93 1.71 -2.19
N ALA A 241 -9.25 1.89 -2.27
CA ALA A 241 -9.90 2.53 -3.42
C ALA A 241 -9.40 3.97 -3.64
N SER A 242 -9.17 4.72 -2.55
CA SER A 242 -8.58 6.05 -2.64
C SER A 242 -7.13 5.99 -3.11
N ALA A 243 -6.33 5.07 -2.57
CA ALA A 243 -4.92 4.92 -2.93
C ALA A 243 -4.74 4.58 -4.41
N THR A 244 -5.49 3.58 -4.93
CA THR A 244 -5.33 3.07 -6.30
C THR A 244 -5.76 4.04 -7.39
N GLN A 245 -6.54 5.07 -7.06
CA GLN A 245 -6.88 6.18 -7.97
C GLN A 245 -5.76 7.21 -8.11
N ASN A 246 -4.75 7.19 -7.25
CA ASN A 246 -3.66 8.17 -7.29
C ASN A 246 -2.59 7.75 -8.29
N PHE A 247 -2.48 8.49 -9.39
CA PHE A 247 -1.40 8.31 -10.38
C PHE A 247 -0.02 8.77 -9.86
N ARG A 248 0.01 9.52 -8.76
CA ARG A 248 1.24 9.99 -8.13
C ARG A 248 1.79 8.95 -7.17
N TRP A 249 3.06 8.57 -7.33
CA TRP A 249 3.73 7.63 -6.44
C TRP A 249 3.62 8.01 -4.96
N ASP A 250 3.89 9.27 -4.61
CA ASP A 250 3.87 9.74 -3.21
C ASP A 250 2.51 9.56 -2.54
N ARG A 251 1.42 9.69 -3.33
CA ARG A 251 0.05 9.57 -2.84
C ARG A 251 -0.43 8.13 -2.83
N PHE A 252 -0.11 7.37 -3.87
CA PHE A 252 -0.36 5.94 -3.92
C PHE A 252 0.32 5.21 -2.76
N ASN A 253 1.64 5.40 -2.60
CA ASN A 253 2.43 4.73 -1.58
C ASN A 253 1.93 5.06 -0.16
N LYS A 254 1.61 6.33 0.10
CA LYS A 254 1.02 6.78 1.36
C LYS A 254 -0.37 6.17 1.60
N GLY A 255 -1.24 6.14 0.59
CA GLY A 255 -2.57 5.55 0.73
C GLY A 255 -2.50 4.05 1.02
N ILE A 256 -1.61 3.32 0.34
CA ILE A 256 -1.43 1.89 0.60
C ILE A 256 -0.88 1.63 2.00
N TRP A 257 0.13 2.38 2.46
CA TRP A 257 0.61 2.18 3.83
C TRP A 257 -0.51 2.46 4.86
N GLN A 258 -1.46 3.35 4.57
CA GLN A 258 -2.55 3.67 5.51
C GLN A 258 -3.55 2.52 5.61
N ALA A 259 -3.89 1.92 4.47
CA ALA A 259 -4.71 0.72 4.43
C ALA A 259 -4.02 -0.47 5.13
N HIS A 260 -2.71 -0.61 4.92
CA HIS A 260 -1.87 -1.59 5.60
C HIS A 260 -1.87 -1.41 7.12
N ASP A 261 -1.66 -0.19 7.61
CA ASP A 261 -1.62 0.12 9.04
C ASP A 261 -2.95 -0.17 9.72
N ALA A 262 -4.07 0.05 9.01
CA ALA A 262 -5.40 -0.33 9.48
C ALA A 262 -5.63 -1.85 9.42
N GLY A 263 -5.01 -2.55 8.46
CA GLY A 263 -5.13 -4.00 8.30
C GLY A 263 -4.41 -4.84 9.36
N HIS A 264 -3.28 -4.36 9.88
CA HIS A 264 -2.57 -5.01 10.99
C HIS A 264 -3.46 -5.26 12.22
N PRO A 265 -4.09 -4.23 12.83
CA PRO A 265 -4.97 -4.43 13.97
C PRO A 265 -6.29 -5.11 13.62
N ALA A 266 -6.70 -5.13 12.34
CA ALA A 266 -7.86 -5.90 11.91
C ALA A 266 -7.64 -7.41 12.11
N CYS A 267 -6.39 -7.87 11.99
CA CYS A 267 -6.03 -9.28 12.08
C CYS A 267 -5.93 -9.78 13.54
N GLY A 268 -5.45 -8.96 14.49
CA GLY A 268 -5.37 -9.31 15.91
C GLY A 268 -4.00 -9.07 16.54
N THR A 269 -3.84 -9.47 17.81
CA THR A 269 -2.79 -8.98 18.72
C THR A 269 -1.36 -9.07 18.18
N THR A 270 -0.96 -10.21 17.62
CA THR A 270 0.41 -10.34 17.06
C THR A 270 0.59 -9.44 15.85
N MET A 271 -0.37 -9.45 14.92
CA MET A 271 -0.36 -8.60 13.73
C MET A 271 -0.43 -7.10 14.09
N SER A 272 -1.04 -6.71 15.20
CA SER A 272 -1.06 -5.33 15.71
C SER A 272 0.28 -4.84 16.27
N THR A 273 1.25 -5.74 16.46
CA THR A 273 2.55 -5.39 17.05
C THR A 273 3.62 -5.47 15.97
N PRO A 274 4.07 -4.34 15.40
CA PRO A 274 5.05 -4.34 14.30
C PRO A 274 6.29 -5.19 14.61
N ASP A 275 6.74 -5.13 15.87
CA ASP A 275 7.91 -5.84 16.37
C ASP A 275 7.80 -7.37 16.23
N ALA A 276 6.58 -7.91 16.19
CA ALA A 276 6.31 -9.35 16.13
C ALA A 276 5.36 -9.78 14.99
N ALA A 277 4.82 -8.84 14.20
CA ALA A 277 3.77 -9.10 13.23
C ALA A 277 4.16 -10.16 12.19
N ALA A 278 5.41 -10.13 11.71
CA ALA A 278 5.92 -11.06 10.71
C ALA A 278 6.03 -12.52 11.18
N PHE A 279 5.96 -12.77 12.50
CA PHE A 279 5.91 -14.13 13.01
C PHE A 279 4.56 -14.78 12.79
N ASP A 280 3.48 -14.01 12.65
CA ASP A 280 2.16 -14.56 12.39
C ASP A 280 2.05 -14.96 10.88
N PRO A 281 1.75 -16.23 10.54
CA PRO A 281 1.76 -16.67 9.14
C PRO A 281 0.87 -15.88 8.17
N ILE A 282 -0.20 -15.22 8.64
CA ILE A 282 -1.07 -14.41 7.76
C ILE A 282 -0.33 -13.21 7.17
N PHE A 283 0.72 -12.73 7.84
CA PHE A 283 1.55 -11.60 7.43
C PHE A 283 2.04 -11.74 5.99
N TRP A 284 2.48 -12.93 5.58
CA TRP A 284 3.08 -13.14 4.27
C TRP A 284 2.06 -13.02 3.13
N PHE A 285 0.85 -13.54 3.35
CA PHE A 285 -0.27 -13.43 2.40
C PHE A 285 -0.80 -11.99 2.33
N PHE A 286 -0.85 -11.32 3.49
CA PHE A 286 -1.22 -9.93 3.65
C PHE A 286 -0.25 -9.00 2.90
N HIS A 287 1.07 -9.17 3.07
CA HIS A 287 2.08 -8.36 2.37
C HIS A 287 2.20 -8.68 0.88
N ALA A 288 1.92 -9.91 0.46
CA ALA A 288 1.82 -10.24 -0.95
C ALA A 288 0.67 -9.48 -1.65
N ASN A 289 -0.39 -9.10 -0.93
CA ASN A 289 -1.49 -8.31 -1.49
C ASN A 289 -1.11 -6.83 -1.70
N TRP A 290 -0.35 -6.23 -0.78
CA TRP A 290 0.16 -4.86 -0.97
C TRP A 290 1.10 -4.79 -2.17
N ASP A 291 1.94 -5.82 -2.33
CA ASP A 291 2.82 -5.97 -3.48
C ASP A 291 2.04 -6.13 -4.81
N ARG A 292 0.94 -6.91 -4.80
CA ARG A 292 0.02 -7.03 -5.94
C ARG A 292 -0.56 -5.66 -6.32
N LEU A 293 -1.10 -4.92 -5.35
CA LEU A 293 -1.69 -3.59 -5.60
C LEU A 293 -0.66 -2.61 -6.16
N TRP A 294 0.59 -2.68 -5.70
CA TRP A 294 1.67 -1.89 -6.29
C TRP A 294 1.98 -2.32 -7.73
N HIS A 295 2.05 -3.63 -8.01
CA HIS A 295 2.24 -4.11 -9.37
C HIS A 295 1.13 -3.64 -10.32
N GLU A 296 -0.14 -3.73 -9.90
CA GLU A 296 -1.28 -3.22 -10.67
C GLU A 296 -1.16 -1.72 -10.95
N TRP A 297 -0.81 -0.93 -9.94
CA TRP A 297 -0.52 0.49 -10.13
C TRP A 297 0.60 0.72 -11.15
N GLN A 298 1.69 -0.06 -11.08
CA GLN A 298 2.79 0.06 -12.06
C GLN A 298 2.33 -0.24 -13.49
N GLN A 299 1.44 -1.22 -13.68
CA GLN A 299 0.86 -1.53 -14.99
C GLN A 299 0.01 -0.37 -15.51
N ILE A 300 -0.93 0.11 -14.69
CA ILE A 300 -1.83 1.22 -15.03
C ILE A 300 -1.03 2.48 -15.38
N MET A 301 0.07 2.71 -14.68
CA MET A 301 0.90 3.91 -14.79
C MET A 301 2.06 3.80 -15.79
N ARG A 302 2.20 2.66 -16.49
CA ARG A 302 3.35 2.34 -17.34
C ARG A 302 4.67 2.60 -16.63
N ALA A 303 4.78 2.12 -15.39
CA ALA A 303 5.87 2.37 -14.44
C ALA A 303 6.55 1.06 -13.99
N THR A 304 6.74 0.14 -14.93
CA THR A 304 7.15 -1.26 -14.69
C THR A 304 8.66 -1.49 -14.80
N THR A 305 9.41 -0.51 -15.29
CA THR A 305 10.88 -0.51 -15.34
C THR A 305 11.45 0.52 -14.36
N TYR A 306 12.75 0.48 -14.10
CA TYR A 306 13.40 1.47 -13.24
C TYR A 306 13.19 2.90 -13.72
N TRP A 307 13.42 3.16 -15.02
CA TRP A 307 13.29 4.50 -15.60
C TRP A 307 11.84 4.96 -15.71
N SER A 308 10.96 4.07 -16.14
CA SER A 308 9.53 4.39 -16.22
C SER A 308 8.89 4.59 -14.84
N PHE A 309 9.37 3.90 -13.79
CA PHE A 309 8.97 4.18 -12.42
C PHE A 309 9.46 5.55 -11.93
N ARG A 310 10.71 5.91 -12.22
CA ARG A 310 11.25 7.23 -11.87
C ARG A 310 10.45 8.37 -12.49
N SER A 311 9.92 8.17 -13.69
CA SER A 311 9.10 9.19 -14.35
C SER A 311 7.69 9.35 -13.75
N ALA A 312 7.30 8.50 -12.78
CA ALA A 312 6.13 8.72 -11.93
C ALA A 312 6.47 9.45 -10.61
N LEU A 313 7.74 9.79 -10.38
CA LEU A 313 8.20 10.53 -9.20
C LEU A 313 8.22 12.02 -9.47
N PHE A 314 7.69 12.82 -8.53
CA PHE A 314 7.63 14.28 -8.63
C PHE A 314 8.57 14.96 -7.62
N THR A 315 9.45 14.18 -7.03
CA THR A 315 10.47 14.60 -6.07
C THR A 315 11.78 13.89 -6.40
N SER A 316 12.81 14.14 -5.58
CA SER A 316 14.10 13.49 -5.73
C SER A 316 13.97 11.96 -5.69
N PRO A 317 14.57 11.24 -6.64
CA PRO A 317 14.55 9.77 -6.67
C PRO A 317 15.65 9.14 -5.79
N ALA A 318 16.28 9.93 -4.91
CA ALA A 318 17.44 9.49 -4.11
C ALA A 318 17.19 8.23 -3.27
N PHE A 319 15.95 7.99 -2.84
CA PHE A 319 15.60 6.80 -2.06
C PHE A 319 15.81 5.48 -2.83
N LEU A 320 15.76 5.52 -4.18
CA LEU A 320 16.01 4.34 -5.03
C LEU A 320 17.49 3.95 -5.09
N GLN A 321 18.39 4.88 -4.76
CA GLN A 321 19.84 4.67 -4.76
C GLN A 321 20.39 4.48 -3.34
N ALA A 322 19.58 4.69 -2.31
CA ALA A 322 19.98 4.49 -0.93
C ALA A 322 20.24 3.00 -0.65
N PRO A 323 21.28 2.65 0.13
CA PRO A 323 21.50 1.27 0.55
C PRO A 323 20.25 0.67 1.19
N ALA A 324 19.95 -0.59 0.87
CA ALA A 324 18.81 -1.32 1.43
C ALA A 324 18.86 -1.37 2.97
N GLN A 325 20.07 -1.45 3.54
CA GLN A 325 20.33 -1.36 4.97
C GLN A 325 20.92 0.02 5.29
N GLN A 326 20.06 0.95 5.71
CA GLN A 326 20.52 2.01 6.62
C GLN A 326 20.52 1.41 8.01
N THR A 327 21.71 1.10 8.54
CA THR A 327 21.93 0.85 9.96
C THR A 327 21.71 2.15 10.73
N GLY A 328 20.45 2.57 10.86
CA GLY A 328 20.05 3.62 11.76
C GLY A 328 19.91 3.02 13.15
N THR A 329 20.86 3.28 14.05
CA THR A 329 20.60 3.21 15.49
C THR A 329 19.47 4.18 15.81
N LEU A 330 18.23 3.69 15.80
CA LEU A 330 17.12 4.42 16.40
C LEU A 330 17.36 4.42 17.90
N HIS A 331 17.86 5.54 18.42
CA HIS A 331 17.84 5.77 19.84
C HIS A 331 16.39 5.76 20.32
N ARG A 332 16.15 5.08 21.44
CA ARG A 332 14.87 5.02 22.17
C ARG A 332 14.45 6.44 22.58
N GLY A 333 13.89 7.22 21.65
CA GLY A 333 13.62 8.64 21.85
C GLY A 333 12.82 9.33 20.74
N ASP A 334 12.94 8.90 19.48
CA ASP A 334 12.30 9.59 18.35
C ASP A 334 10.87 9.09 18.08
N ARG A 335 10.00 9.14 19.09
CA ARG A 335 8.55 9.15 18.85
C ARG A 335 8.12 10.60 18.64
N GLU A 336 7.82 10.97 17.40
CA GLU A 336 7.04 12.18 17.13
C GLU A 336 5.68 12.08 17.83
N PRO A 337 5.13 13.19 18.36
CA PRO A 337 3.88 13.16 19.08
C PRO A 337 2.72 12.89 18.12
N ASP A 338 1.99 11.81 18.42
CA ASP A 338 0.72 11.43 17.82
C ASP A 338 -0.26 12.62 17.86
N ASN A 339 -0.39 13.32 16.74
CA ASN A 339 -1.33 14.42 16.58
C ASN A 339 -2.57 13.90 15.83
N GLN A 340 -3.35 13.04 16.50
CA GLN A 340 -4.74 12.79 16.15
C GLN A 340 -5.68 13.47 17.16
N PRO A 341 -6.73 14.17 16.72
CA PRO A 341 -7.67 14.81 17.62
C PRO A 341 -8.62 13.78 18.24
N GLY A 342 -8.54 13.62 19.56
CA GLY A 342 -9.66 13.24 20.43
C GLY A 342 -10.42 11.96 20.10
N GLY A 343 -9.80 10.79 20.31
CA GLY A 343 -10.50 9.52 20.47
C GLY A 343 -10.19 8.92 21.85
N GLU A 344 -11.15 8.91 22.77
CA GLU A 344 -11.00 8.31 24.08
C GLU A 344 -10.57 6.83 23.97
N ARG A 345 -9.39 6.51 24.53
CA ARG A 345 -8.89 5.13 24.65
C ARG A 345 -9.80 4.34 25.59
N ARG A 346 -10.80 3.66 25.01
CA ARG A 346 -11.62 2.68 25.75
C ARG A 346 -10.78 1.44 26.01
N ARG A 347 -10.19 1.35 27.21
CA ARG A 347 -9.54 0.13 27.71
C ARG A 347 -10.58 -0.97 27.80
N LEU A 348 -10.56 -1.93 26.88
CA LEU A 348 -11.27 -3.20 27.01
C LEU A 348 -10.58 -4.02 28.12
N ARG A 349 -11.11 -3.93 29.34
CA ARG A 349 -10.79 -4.90 30.40
C ARG A 349 -11.61 -6.17 30.16
N ALA A 350 -10.93 -7.27 29.90
CA ALA A 350 -11.51 -8.60 29.94
C ALA A 350 -12.16 -8.86 31.30
N ALA A 351 -13.45 -9.16 31.31
CA ALA A 351 -14.19 -9.54 32.51
C ALA A 351 -13.80 -10.96 32.92
N ARG A 352 -13.12 -11.09 34.07
CA ARG A 352 -12.97 -12.39 34.75
C ARG A 352 -14.31 -12.77 35.38
N HIS A 353 -14.84 -13.92 34.97
CA HIS A 353 -15.89 -14.60 35.73
C HIS A 353 -15.28 -15.25 36.97
N THR A 354 -15.67 -14.76 38.15
CA THR A 354 -15.61 -15.53 39.40
C THR A 354 -16.92 -15.32 40.13
N GLY A 355 -17.74 -16.36 40.17
CA GLY A 355 -18.92 -16.39 41.02
C GLY A 355 -18.53 -16.59 42.49
N ARG A 356 -19.20 -15.87 43.40
CA ARG A 356 -19.55 -16.39 44.73
C ARG A 356 -20.67 -15.59 45.36
N ALA A 357 -21.64 -16.32 45.91
CA ALA A 357 -22.81 -15.85 46.63
C ALA A 357 -22.49 -15.44 48.09
N THR A 358 -23.26 -14.47 48.60
CA THR A 358 -23.76 -14.21 49.99
C THR A 358 -24.23 -12.74 49.98
N GLY A 359 -25.37 -12.24 50.48
CA GLY A 359 -26.34 -12.70 51.47
C GLY A 359 -26.66 -11.51 52.41
N GLY A 360 -27.87 -10.96 52.35
CA GLY A 360 -28.55 -10.25 53.45
C GLY A 360 -28.41 -8.72 53.61
N GLY A 361 -29.55 -8.04 53.89
CA GLY A 361 -29.57 -6.95 54.89
C GLY A 361 -30.11 -5.55 54.54
N ALA A 362 -31.44 -5.44 54.38
CA ALA A 362 -32.37 -4.39 54.85
C ALA A 362 -31.98 -2.89 55.16
N ARG A 363 -32.88 -2.01 54.66
CA ARG A 363 -33.47 -0.76 55.23
C ARG A 363 -32.68 0.57 55.26
N GLY A 364 -33.26 1.57 54.58
CA GLY A 364 -33.88 2.72 55.27
C GLY A 364 -33.41 4.15 54.94
N LEU A 365 -34.32 4.91 54.31
CA LEU A 365 -34.68 6.33 54.57
C LEU A 365 -33.71 7.47 54.21
N ARG A 366 -34.18 8.33 53.27
CA ARG A 366 -34.67 9.71 53.44
C ARG A 366 -34.19 10.68 52.35
N GLN A 367 -35.19 11.37 51.79
CA GLN A 367 -35.10 12.55 50.93
C GLN A 367 -34.46 13.74 51.65
N HIS A 368 -33.74 14.58 50.92
CA HIS A 368 -33.80 16.03 51.06
C HIS A 368 -33.43 16.69 49.73
N ASP A 369 -34.27 17.64 49.35
CA ASP A 369 -34.25 18.52 48.19
C ASP A 369 -33.54 19.83 48.58
N ASP A 370 -32.85 20.47 47.63
CA ASP A 370 -32.35 21.86 47.56
C ASP A 370 -31.18 21.90 46.55
N GLY A 371 -31.05 22.80 45.57
CA GLY A 371 -31.82 23.95 45.15
C GLY A 371 -31.07 24.72 44.05
N ARG A 372 -31.84 25.48 43.26
CA ARG A 372 -31.54 26.80 42.69
C ARG A 372 -30.36 26.95 41.68
N ALA A 373 -30.71 27.05 40.39
CA ALA A 373 -29.89 27.70 39.36
C ALA A 373 -30.52 29.03 38.93
N GLY A 374 -29.69 30.08 38.88
CA GLY A 374 -30.05 31.45 38.59
C GLY A 374 -30.15 31.75 37.09
N THR A 375 -30.99 32.75 36.82
CA THR A 375 -31.37 33.35 35.54
C THR A 375 -30.29 34.27 34.96
N GLY A 376 -30.21 34.33 33.63
CA GLY A 376 -29.55 35.40 32.88
C GLY A 376 -29.86 35.29 31.39
N ALA A 377 -30.84 36.06 30.92
CA ALA A 377 -31.34 36.07 29.54
C ALA A 377 -30.78 37.26 28.75
N ILE A 378 -30.42 37.06 27.47
CA ILE A 378 -30.48 38.06 26.38
C ILE A 378 -30.73 37.30 25.05
N GLY A 379 -31.84 37.58 24.35
CA GLY A 379 -32.16 37.05 23.00
C GLY A 379 -31.90 38.08 21.88
N PRO A 380 -32.65 38.08 20.77
CA PRO A 380 -33.03 36.98 19.89
C PRO A 380 -32.75 37.30 18.38
N ALA A 381 -32.75 36.30 17.49
CA ALA A 381 -32.96 36.55 16.05
C ALA A 381 -33.67 35.38 15.35
N ARG A 382 -34.65 35.78 14.53
CA ARG A 382 -35.70 35.05 13.82
C ARG A 382 -35.23 33.98 12.83
N VAL A 383 -36.00 32.89 12.70
CA VAL A 383 -36.09 32.04 11.51
C VAL A 383 -37.55 32.06 11.04
N GLY A 384 -37.77 32.36 9.76
CA GLY A 384 -39.07 32.32 9.10
C GLY A 384 -39.20 31.09 8.21
N SER A 385 -40.37 30.44 8.28
CA SER A 385 -40.79 29.29 7.49
C SER A 385 -41.83 29.70 6.42
N ALA A 386 -41.85 28.98 5.29
CA ALA A 386 -43.01 28.59 4.45
C ALA A 386 -42.46 27.94 3.15
N GLU A 387 -42.71 26.67 2.82
CA GLU A 387 -43.93 26.09 2.16
C GLU A 387 -44.41 26.91 0.95
N GLY A 388 -44.65 26.37 -0.26
CA GLY A 388 -44.67 25.02 -0.79
C GLY A 388 -45.04 25.03 -2.31
N HIS A 389 -45.52 23.88 -2.81
CA HIS A 389 -46.18 23.59 -4.10
C HIS A 389 -45.35 23.11 -5.33
N ARG A 390 -45.60 21.83 -5.69
CA ARG A 390 -45.62 21.27 -7.06
C ARG A 390 -47.09 21.31 -7.58
N PRO A 391 -47.36 21.16 -8.90
CA PRO A 391 -47.61 19.82 -9.46
C PRO A 391 -47.11 19.62 -10.91
N ALA A 392 -47.36 18.40 -11.42
CA ALA A 392 -46.82 17.71 -12.59
C ALA A 392 -47.37 18.11 -13.97
N GLY A 393 -46.66 17.67 -15.03
CA GLY A 393 -47.10 17.62 -16.43
C GLY A 393 -46.24 16.64 -17.25
N ASP A 394 -46.91 15.75 -17.97
CA ASP A 394 -46.51 14.49 -18.64
C ASP A 394 -45.73 14.66 -19.98
N PRO A 395 -45.22 13.57 -20.62
CA PRO A 395 -44.21 13.57 -21.66
C PRO A 395 -44.75 13.59 -23.11
N GLY A 396 -43.90 14.02 -24.04
CA GLY A 396 -44.11 13.94 -25.48
C GLY A 396 -43.29 12.82 -26.12
N ASP A 397 -43.88 12.22 -27.13
CA ASP A 397 -43.64 10.89 -27.69
C ASP A 397 -43.01 10.95 -29.12
N LEU A 398 -42.57 9.78 -29.62
CA LEU A 398 -42.28 9.38 -31.04
C LEU A 398 -40.83 9.48 -31.61
N PRO A 399 -40.44 8.66 -32.64
CA PRO A 399 -40.29 7.19 -32.62
C PRO A 399 -39.03 6.64 -33.40
N GLY A 400 -38.61 5.41 -33.07
CA GLY A 400 -38.35 4.31 -34.05
C GLY A 400 -37.01 4.15 -34.84
N VAL A 401 -36.45 2.91 -34.73
CA VAL A 401 -35.72 2.08 -35.73
C VAL A 401 -34.21 2.41 -35.92
N ALA A 402 -33.21 1.50 -35.95
CA ALA A 402 -33.13 0.07 -36.28
C ALA A 402 -31.95 -0.63 -35.56
N GLN A 403 -32.08 -1.95 -35.40
CA GLN A 403 -30.97 -2.90 -35.27
C GLN A 403 -30.32 -3.15 -36.65
N GLY A 404 -29.02 -3.44 -36.63
CA GLY A 404 -28.22 -3.97 -37.73
C GLY A 404 -26.90 -4.49 -37.19
#